data_AF-A0A8J2ARW0-F1
#
_entry.id   AF-A0A8J2ARW0-F1
#
_cell.length_a   1.000
_cell.length_b   1.000
_cell.length_c   1.000
_cell.angle_alpha   90.00
_cell.angle_beta   90.00
_cell.angle_gamma   90.00
#
_symmetry.space_group_name_H-M   'P 1'
#
loop_
_entity.id
_entity.type
_entity.pdbx_description
1 polymer ?
#
loop_
_entity_poly.entity_id
_entity_poly.type
_entity_poly.pdbx_seq_one_letter_code
_entity_poly.pdbx_strand_id
1 'polypeptide(L)'
;MFSGFANFDADLGGWDVSKATSMRMMFQSCVRFRGRGLESWDVSSVTDMTHMFECNFALDAFLGSWDVSSVRNMTGLFIGAIAMKGEGISAWNVANVTDMSSIFSRASSFNEPNLGKWNVAAVERVGGALRGATKFAQPLNDWDLSKAFNTWRDEISRSPARPFFLTFDTFMCHILCDTDIYSDDPGVCKLSRALWPRDPTKKTTEGHIAVSPVSRASASKSPPWTVESTEMLSGLSREPLPS
;
A
#
# COMPACT_ATOMS: atom_id res chain seq x y z
N MET A 1 15.27 -20.32 -8.49
CA MET A 1 15.66 -21.74 -8.75
C MET A 1 14.66 -22.39 -9.69
N PHE A 2 13.36 -22.30 -9.40
CA PHE A 2 12.26 -22.79 -10.24
C PHE A 2 11.56 -21.65 -11.04
N SER A 3 12.22 -20.52 -11.27
CA SER A 3 11.57 -19.36 -11.91
C SER A 3 10.99 -19.72 -13.29
N GLY A 4 9.72 -19.38 -13.51
CA GLY A 4 8.95 -19.69 -14.71
C GLY A 4 8.30 -21.08 -14.76
N PHE A 5 8.51 -21.95 -13.76
CA PHE A 5 7.95 -23.32 -13.76
C PHE A 5 6.48 -23.30 -13.34
N ALA A 6 5.60 -22.85 -14.25
CA ALA A 6 4.16 -22.65 -14.02
C ALA A 6 3.36 -23.87 -13.53
N ASN A 7 3.92 -25.09 -13.63
CA ASN A 7 3.31 -26.35 -13.17
C ASN A 7 4.00 -26.96 -11.95
N PHE A 8 4.96 -26.26 -11.33
CA PHE A 8 5.62 -26.72 -10.12
C PHE A 8 4.68 -26.64 -8.90
N ASP A 9 4.46 -27.76 -8.22
CA ASP A 9 3.77 -27.84 -6.92
C ASP A 9 4.32 -29.03 -6.10
N ALA A 10 5.64 -29.06 -5.93
CA ALA A 10 6.33 -30.10 -5.17
C ALA A 10 6.34 -29.82 -3.66
N ASP A 11 6.40 -30.88 -2.85
CA ASP A 11 6.65 -30.75 -1.41
C ASP A 11 8.15 -30.58 -1.15
N LEU A 12 8.53 -29.57 -0.35
CA LEU A 12 9.91 -29.19 -0.11
C LEU A 12 10.35 -29.31 1.36
N GLY A 13 9.57 -29.99 2.21
CA GLY A 13 9.87 -30.10 3.65
C GLY A 13 11.13 -30.89 4.01
N GLY A 14 11.75 -31.57 3.03
CA GLY A 14 13.02 -32.29 3.20
C GLY A 14 14.27 -31.54 2.73
N TRP A 15 14.18 -30.25 2.39
CA TRP A 15 15.30 -29.47 1.86
C TRP A 15 16.06 -28.71 2.95
N ASP A 16 17.36 -28.99 3.11
CA ASP A 16 18.25 -28.13 3.90
C ASP A 16 18.55 -26.84 3.12
N VAL A 17 18.05 -25.72 3.64
CA VAL A 17 18.30 -24.36 3.13
C VAL A 17 19.03 -23.47 4.15
N SER A 18 19.48 -24.02 5.28
CA SER A 18 20.10 -23.28 6.41
C SER A 18 21.30 -22.42 6.04
N LYS A 19 21.97 -22.73 4.93
CA LYS A 19 23.17 -22.04 4.41
C LYS A 19 22.85 -21.09 3.23
N ALA A 20 21.60 -20.96 2.82
CA ALA A 20 21.21 -20.06 1.76
C ALA A 20 21.25 -18.61 2.26
N THR A 21 22.08 -17.77 1.65
CA THR A 21 22.17 -16.33 1.95
C THR A 21 21.28 -15.46 1.07
N SER A 22 20.75 -16.04 -0.02
CA SER A 22 19.90 -15.37 -1.00
C SER A 22 18.90 -16.36 -1.60
N MET A 23 17.63 -15.99 -1.65
CA MET A 23 16.52 -16.75 -2.25
C MET A 23 15.85 -15.99 -3.41
N ARG A 24 16.60 -15.11 -4.08
CA ARG A 24 16.11 -14.28 -5.20
C ARG A 24 15.39 -15.11 -6.26
N MET A 25 14.17 -14.68 -6.61
CA MET A 25 13.35 -15.29 -7.66
C MET A 25 13.25 -16.82 -7.52
N MET A 26 13.21 -17.36 -6.29
CA MET A 26 13.28 -18.81 -6.10
C MET A 26 12.11 -19.54 -6.76
N PHE A 27 10.89 -18.98 -6.63
CA PHE A 27 9.61 -19.48 -7.12
C PHE A 27 8.83 -18.45 -7.96
N GLN A 28 9.54 -17.47 -8.53
CA GLN A 28 8.96 -16.46 -9.44
C GLN A 28 8.16 -17.15 -10.58
N SER A 29 6.94 -16.69 -10.84
CA SER A 29 6.01 -17.24 -11.84
C SER A 29 5.69 -18.74 -11.71
N CYS A 30 5.91 -19.35 -10.54
CA CYS A 30 5.43 -20.70 -10.22
C CYS A 30 3.93 -20.68 -9.91
N VAL A 31 3.08 -20.31 -10.87
CA VAL A 31 1.64 -19.95 -10.66
C VAL A 31 0.76 -21.03 -10.00
N ARG A 32 1.26 -22.25 -9.81
CA ARG A 32 0.59 -23.37 -9.13
C ARG A 32 1.20 -23.77 -7.78
N PHE A 33 2.34 -23.20 -7.37
CA PHE A 33 3.08 -23.66 -6.19
C PHE A 33 2.45 -23.16 -4.89
N ARG A 34 1.89 -24.08 -4.11
CA ARG A 34 1.23 -23.75 -2.84
C ARG A 34 2.20 -23.34 -1.72
N GLY A 35 3.43 -23.84 -1.78
CA GLY A 35 4.44 -23.62 -0.72
C GLY A 35 4.50 -24.74 0.32
N ARG A 36 4.12 -25.98 -0.03
CA ARG A 36 4.15 -27.13 0.89
C ARG A 36 5.57 -27.43 1.41
N GLY A 37 5.70 -27.56 2.73
CA GLY A 37 6.96 -27.89 3.39
C GLY A 37 7.85 -26.68 3.66
N LEU A 38 7.51 -25.47 3.17
CA LEU A 38 8.25 -24.25 3.45
C LEU A 38 8.24 -23.87 4.94
N GLU A 39 7.22 -24.30 5.68
CA GLU A 39 7.08 -24.06 7.12
C GLU A 39 8.21 -24.68 7.97
N SER A 40 8.96 -25.63 7.40
CA SER A 40 10.10 -26.32 8.02
C SER A 40 11.47 -25.68 7.73
N TRP A 41 11.52 -24.67 6.84
CA TRP A 41 12.77 -24.11 6.34
C TRP A 41 13.45 -23.17 7.33
N ASP A 42 14.71 -23.46 7.66
CA ASP A 42 15.61 -22.51 8.31
C ASP A 42 16.10 -21.46 7.31
N VAL A 43 15.52 -20.26 7.39
CA VAL A 43 15.89 -19.09 6.58
C VAL A 43 16.72 -18.06 7.35
N SER A 44 17.24 -18.40 8.54
CA SER A 44 17.96 -17.45 9.42
C SER A 44 19.24 -16.87 8.80
N SER A 45 19.87 -17.59 7.87
CA SER A 45 21.01 -17.10 7.07
C SER A 45 20.62 -16.19 5.89
N VAL A 46 19.35 -16.10 5.52
CA VAL A 46 18.91 -15.40 4.31
C VAL A 46 18.97 -13.89 4.52
N THR A 47 19.73 -13.21 3.66
CA THR A 47 19.85 -11.75 3.65
C THR A 47 18.97 -11.10 2.58
N ASP A 48 18.48 -11.88 1.61
CA ASP A 48 17.85 -11.36 0.41
C ASP A 48 16.78 -12.32 -0.16
N MET A 49 15.56 -11.81 -0.30
CA MET A 49 14.39 -12.54 -0.81
C MET A 49 13.74 -11.85 -2.03
N THR A 50 14.48 -11.02 -2.80
CA THR A 50 13.93 -10.23 -3.92
C THR A 50 13.12 -11.10 -4.89
N HIS A 51 11.85 -10.75 -5.12
CA HIS A 51 10.91 -11.43 -6.02
C HIS A 51 10.74 -12.95 -5.79
N MET A 52 11.01 -13.46 -4.57
CA MET A 52 11.04 -14.91 -4.31
C MET A 52 9.73 -15.63 -4.68
N PHE A 53 8.56 -15.02 -4.46
CA PHE A 53 7.23 -15.53 -4.84
C PHE A 53 6.47 -14.60 -5.81
N GLU A 54 7.18 -13.76 -6.57
CA GLU A 54 6.57 -12.92 -7.59
C GLU A 54 5.70 -13.75 -8.56
N CYS A 55 4.47 -13.30 -8.81
CA CYS A 55 3.49 -13.98 -9.66
C CYS A 55 3.21 -15.46 -9.28
N ASN A 56 3.50 -15.89 -8.04
CA ASN A 56 2.99 -17.16 -7.54
C ASN A 56 1.52 -16.99 -7.10
N PHE A 57 0.60 -17.17 -8.04
CA PHE A 57 -0.83 -16.97 -7.81
C PHE A 57 -1.46 -17.92 -6.78
N ALA A 58 -0.84 -19.09 -6.54
CA ALA A 58 -1.40 -20.18 -5.73
C ALA A 58 -0.79 -20.32 -4.33
N LEU A 59 0.16 -19.47 -3.94
CA LEU A 59 0.81 -19.49 -2.63
C LEU A 59 -0.22 -19.37 -1.49
N ASP A 60 -0.34 -20.41 -0.68
CA ASP A 60 -1.24 -20.46 0.50
C ASP A 60 -0.55 -21.01 1.77
N ALA A 61 0.78 -21.16 1.74
CA ALA A 61 1.59 -21.66 2.85
C ALA A 61 1.65 -20.73 4.09
N PHE A 62 1.78 -21.35 5.26
CA PHE A 62 2.13 -20.70 6.52
C PHE A 62 3.64 -20.39 6.55
N LEU A 63 4.00 -19.11 6.70
CA LEU A 63 5.40 -18.65 6.74
C LEU A 63 5.79 -18.01 8.09
N GLY A 64 4.92 -18.09 9.11
CA GLY A 64 5.16 -17.50 10.43
C GLY A 64 6.28 -18.16 11.25
N SER A 65 6.81 -19.31 10.82
CA SER A 65 7.97 -19.99 11.42
C SER A 65 9.33 -19.42 10.96
N TRP A 66 9.36 -18.59 9.92
CA TRP A 66 10.59 -18.09 9.33
C TRP A 66 11.26 -17.00 10.17
N ASP A 67 12.51 -17.24 10.60
CA ASP A 67 13.38 -16.19 11.14
C ASP A 67 13.94 -15.34 10.00
N VAL A 68 13.24 -14.25 9.68
CA VAL A 68 13.67 -13.26 8.68
C VAL A 68 14.57 -12.16 9.26
N SER A 69 15.10 -12.30 10.48
CA SER A 69 15.84 -11.22 11.16
C SER A 69 17.16 -10.81 10.48
N SER A 70 17.74 -11.68 9.65
CA SER A 70 18.90 -11.37 8.80
C SER A 70 18.55 -10.66 7.49
N VAL A 71 17.27 -10.64 7.08
CA VAL A 71 16.84 -10.17 5.76
C VAL A 71 17.01 -8.65 5.65
N ARG A 72 17.58 -8.22 4.52
CA ARG A 72 17.79 -6.82 4.13
C ARG A 72 16.87 -6.39 2.99
N ASN A 73 16.61 -7.28 2.04
CA ASN A 73 15.76 -7.00 0.88
C ASN A 73 14.55 -7.96 0.80
N MET A 74 13.35 -7.38 0.78
CA MET A 74 12.07 -8.04 0.52
C MET A 74 11.33 -7.43 -0.69
N THR A 75 12.05 -6.79 -1.60
CA THR A 75 11.50 -6.13 -2.80
C THR A 75 10.67 -7.14 -3.60
N GLY A 76 9.38 -6.84 -3.78
CA GLY A 76 8.45 -7.67 -4.53
C GLY A 76 8.28 -9.11 -4.03
N LEU A 77 8.57 -9.40 -2.74
CA LEU A 77 8.55 -10.77 -2.19
C LEU A 77 7.27 -11.55 -2.55
N PHE A 78 6.09 -10.92 -2.41
CA PHE A 78 4.78 -11.49 -2.72
C PHE A 78 4.03 -10.70 -3.81
N ILE A 79 4.73 -10.00 -4.72
CA ILE A 79 4.06 -9.24 -5.79
C ILE A 79 3.22 -10.18 -6.67
N GLY A 80 1.92 -9.92 -6.76
CA GLY A 80 0.97 -10.76 -7.50
C GLY A 80 0.63 -12.10 -6.83
N ALA A 81 0.96 -12.33 -5.55
CA ALA A 81 0.58 -13.55 -4.84
C ALA A 81 -0.92 -13.54 -4.47
N ILE A 82 -1.79 -13.81 -5.45
CA ILE A 82 -3.26 -13.60 -5.36
C ILE A 82 -3.93 -14.43 -4.25
N ALA A 83 -3.49 -15.66 -4.00
CA ALA A 83 -4.03 -16.52 -2.94
C ALA A 83 -3.50 -16.19 -1.52
N MET A 84 -2.35 -15.51 -1.42
CA MET A 84 -1.63 -15.33 -0.16
C MET A 84 -2.41 -14.44 0.81
N LYS A 85 -2.74 -14.99 1.98
CA LYS A 85 -3.42 -14.28 3.08
C LYS A 85 -2.42 -13.58 4.01
N GLY A 86 -1.22 -14.16 4.16
CA GLY A 86 -0.15 -13.68 5.03
C GLY A 86 -0.02 -14.42 6.38
N GLU A 87 -0.65 -15.59 6.54
CA GLU A 87 -0.81 -16.26 7.85
C GLU A 87 0.50 -16.41 8.64
N GLY A 88 0.58 -15.69 9.76
CA GLY A 88 1.69 -15.74 10.71
C GLY A 88 2.83 -14.76 10.44
N ILE A 89 2.88 -14.06 9.30
CA ILE A 89 3.98 -13.12 9.02
C ILE A 89 3.95 -11.89 9.92
N SER A 90 2.85 -11.62 10.62
CA SER A 90 2.79 -10.59 11.67
C SER A 90 3.78 -10.82 12.83
N ALA A 91 4.32 -12.04 12.99
CA ALA A 91 5.37 -12.37 13.94
C ALA A 91 6.82 -12.07 13.46
N TRP A 92 7.01 -11.73 12.18
CA TRP A 92 8.34 -11.55 11.58
C TRP A 92 9.12 -10.36 12.17
N ASN A 93 10.40 -10.59 12.50
CA ASN A 93 11.33 -9.54 12.90
C ASN A 93 11.94 -8.85 11.67
N VAL A 94 11.24 -7.87 11.12
CA VAL A 94 11.68 -7.12 9.93
C VAL A 94 12.61 -5.92 10.23
N ALA A 95 13.10 -5.77 11.46
CA ALA A 95 13.84 -4.58 11.92
C ALA A 95 15.18 -4.31 11.19
N ASN A 96 15.69 -5.28 10.43
CA ASN A 96 16.91 -5.15 9.62
C ASN A 96 16.64 -4.86 8.12
N VAL A 97 15.39 -4.90 7.68
CA VAL A 97 15.00 -4.76 6.26
C VAL A 97 15.10 -3.29 5.83
N THR A 98 15.77 -3.04 4.70
CA THR A 98 15.95 -1.70 4.12
C THR A 98 15.07 -1.47 2.89
N ASP A 99 14.60 -2.52 2.22
CA ASP A 99 13.74 -2.43 1.04
C ASP A 99 12.54 -3.40 1.12
N MET A 100 11.34 -2.83 1.09
CA MET A 100 10.04 -3.51 1.04
C MET A 100 9.21 -3.06 -0.18
N SER A 101 9.85 -2.53 -1.22
CA SER A 101 9.15 -1.98 -2.39
C SER A 101 8.28 -3.06 -3.05
N SER A 102 7.01 -2.78 -3.27
CA SER A 102 6.00 -3.68 -3.86
C SER A 102 5.83 -5.04 -3.15
N ILE A 103 6.23 -5.16 -1.88
CA ILE A 103 6.22 -6.42 -1.11
C ILE A 103 4.90 -7.21 -1.20
N PHE A 104 3.73 -6.54 -1.13
CA PHE A 104 2.39 -7.12 -1.29
C PHE A 104 1.62 -6.53 -2.49
N SER A 105 2.30 -5.90 -3.45
CA SER A 105 1.63 -5.31 -4.61
C SER A 105 0.83 -6.38 -5.36
N ARG A 106 -0.45 -6.11 -5.66
CA ARG A 106 -1.40 -7.05 -6.30
C ARG A 106 -1.65 -8.38 -5.55
N ALA A 107 -1.22 -8.52 -4.30
CA ALA A 107 -1.61 -9.64 -3.43
C ALA A 107 -3.05 -9.44 -2.92
N SER A 108 -4.04 -9.62 -3.80
CA SER A 108 -5.43 -9.19 -3.59
C SER A 108 -6.19 -9.96 -2.50
N SER A 109 -5.65 -11.06 -1.96
CA SER A 109 -6.19 -11.73 -0.76
C SER A 109 -5.49 -11.40 0.55
N PHE A 110 -4.41 -10.62 0.52
CA PHE A 110 -3.61 -10.30 1.70
C PHE A 110 -4.38 -9.43 2.69
N ASN A 111 -4.43 -9.86 3.96
CA ASN A 111 -5.07 -9.12 5.05
C ASN A 111 -4.59 -9.56 6.45
N GLU A 112 -3.31 -9.93 6.59
CA GLU A 112 -2.72 -10.40 7.85
C GLU A 112 -2.87 -9.35 8.98
N PRO A 113 -3.56 -9.67 10.10
CA PRO A 113 -3.79 -8.72 11.19
C PRO A 113 -2.49 -8.42 11.95
N ASN A 114 -2.49 -7.32 12.71
CA ASN A 114 -1.34 -6.86 13.52
C ASN A 114 -0.08 -6.41 12.74
N LEU A 115 -0.09 -6.35 11.40
CA LEU A 115 1.08 -5.95 10.59
C LEU A 115 1.69 -4.59 11.01
N GLY A 116 0.88 -3.67 11.55
CA GLY A 116 1.33 -2.40 12.12
C GLY A 116 2.35 -2.52 13.28
N LYS A 117 2.53 -3.71 13.88
CA LYS A 117 3.54 -3.99 14.92
C LYS A 117 4.95 -4.23 14.37
N TRP A 118 5.12 -4.35 13.05
CA TRP A 118 6.43 -4.48 12.43
C TRP A 118 7.27 -3.21 12.65
N ASN A 119 8.50 -3.38 13.15
CA ASN A 119 9.47 -2.30 13.23
C ASN A 119 10.07 -2.03 11.84
N VAL A 120 9.53 -1.05 11.13
CA VAL A 120 9.97 -0.65 9.78
C VAL A 120 10.91 0.57 9.75
N ALA A 121 11.41 1.04 10.90
CA ALA A 121 12.23 2.26 10.99
C ALA A 121 13.56 2.18 10.18
N ALA A 122 14.02 0.97 9.85
CA ALA A 122 15.18 0.74 8.99
C ALA A 122 14.89 0.87 7.48
N VAL A 123 13.63 0.91 7.06
CA VAL A 123 13.22 0.89 5.65
C VAL A 123 13.52 2.22 4.95
N GLU A 124 14.17 2.13 3.80
CA GLU A 124 14.52 3.22 2.90
C GLU A 124 13.61 3.27 1.67
N ARG A 125 13.14 2.11 1.20
CA ARG A 125 12.22 1.99 0.06
C ARG A 125 10.99 1.15 0.41
N VAL A 126 9.81 1.73 0.22
CA VAL A 126 8.50 1.08 0.46
C VAL A 126 7.49 1.38 -0.67
N GLY A 127 8.01 1.76 -1.84
CA GLY A 127 7.24 2.15 -3.02
C GLY A 127 6.38 1.02 -3.57
N GLY A 128 5.10 1.26 -3.82
CA GLY A 128 4.12 0.30 -4.30
C GLY A 128 3.72 -0.79 -3.29
N ALA A 129 4.18 -0.74 -2.02
CA ALA A 129 4.14 -1.86 -1.08
C ALA A 129 2.77 -2.57 -0.95
N LEU A 130 1.67 -1.82 -1.01
CA LEU A 130 0.28 -2.33 -0.92
C LEU A 130 -0.55 -2.03 -2.18
N ARG A 131 0.09 -1.63 -3.30
CA ARG A 131 -0.58 -1.27 -4.55
C ARG A 131 -1.43 -2.43 -5.08
N GLY A 132 -2.76 -2.34 -4.95
CA GLY A 132 -3.69 -3.38 -5.39
C GLY A 132 -3.85 -4.57 -4.43
N ALA A 133 -3.41 -4.46 -3.17
CA ALA A 133 -3.74 -5.41 -2.11
C ALA A 133 -5.19 -5.18 -1.62
N THR A 134 -6.19 -5.43 -2.48
CA THR A 134 -7.55 -4.89 -2.35
C THR A 134 -8.38 -5.36 -1.14
N LYS A 135 -7.96 -6.42 -0.43
CA LYS A 135 -8.57 -6.85 0.85
C LYS A 135 -7.86 -6.30 2.10
N PHE A 136 -6.71 -5.64 1.96
CA PHE A 136 -5.92 -5.20 3.10
C PHE A 136 -6.60 -4.01 3.82
N ALA A 137 -6.97 -4.21 5.08
CA ALA A 137 -7.73 -3.24 5.87
C ALA A 137 -7.19 -3.04 7.30
N GLN A 138 -5.92 -3.40 7.55
CA GLN A 138 -5.32 -3.37 8.88
C GLN A 138 -4.61 -2.03 9.16
N PRO A 139 -4.74 -1.43 10.36
CA PRO A 139 -4.09 -0.17 10.67
C PRO A 139 -2.56 -0.30 10.67
N LEU A 140 -1.87 0.71 10.14
CA LEU A 140 -0.41 0.76 10.04
C LEU A 140 0.21 1.97 10.78
N ASN A 141 -0.59 2.73 11.54
CA ASN A 141 -0.23 3.99 12.23
C ASN A 141 1.09 4.02 13.02
N ASP A 142 1.55 2.85 13.48
CA ASP A 142 2.72 2.70 14.36
C ASP A 142 4.03 2.44 13.58
N TRP A 143 3.96 2.26 12.25
CA TRP A 143 5.12 2.15 11.36
C TRP A 143 5.85 3.50 11.22
N ASP A 144 7.09 3.59 11.71
CA ASP A 144 7.95 4.74 11.44
C ASP A 144 8.53 4.68 10.02
N LEU A 145 7.95 5.45 9.11
CA LEU A 145 8.43 5.62 7.74
C LEU A 145 9.29 6.89 7.54
N SER A 146 9.76 7.52 8.61
CA SER A 146 10.57 8.76 8.54
C SER A 146 11.82 8.59 7.68
N LYS A 147 12.48 7.42 7.74
CA LYS A 147 13.69 7.13 6.95
C LYS A 147 13.38 7.04 5.45
N ALA A 148 12.34 6.30 5.06
CA ALA A 148 11.86 6.21 3.68
C ALA A 148 11.38 7.57 3.13
N PHE A 149 10.70 8.38 3.95
CA PHE A 149 10.30 9.74 3.58
C PHE A 149 11.49 10.65 3.28
N ASN A 150 12.51 10.63 4.15
CA ASN A 150 13.75 11.39 3.93
C ASN A 150 14.46 10.92 2.65
N THR A 151 14.55 9.60 2.42
CA THR A 151 15.17 9.02 1.21
C THR A 151 14.46 9.49 -0.06
N TRP A 152 13.13 9.40 -0.10
CA TRP A 152 12.30 9.87 -1.21
C TRP A 152 12.42 11.38 -1.47
N ARG A 153 12.39 12.19 -0.41
CA ARG A 153 12.57 13.65 -0.50
C ARG A 153 13.94 14.00 -1.09
N ASP A 154 14.99 13.29 -0.66
CA ASP A 154 16.36 13.52 -1.11
C ASP A 154 16.62 13.00 -2.54
N GLU A 155 15.86 12.01 -3.00
CA GLU A 155 15.83 11.60 -4.41
C GLU A 155 15.14 12.65 -5.30
N ILE A 156 14.00 13.20 -4.88
CA ILE A 156 13.32 14.27 -5.63
C ILE A 156 14.14 15.57 -5.64
N SER A 157 14.82 15.92 -4.55
CA SER A 157 15.65 17.15 -4.50
C SER A 157 16.81 17.15 -5.50
N ARG A 158 17.23 15.97 -5.99
CA ARG A 158 18.25 15.78 -7.04
C ARG A 158 17.65 15.74 -8.45
N SER A 159 16.32 15.75 -8.59
CA SER A 159 15.61 15.68 -9.87
C SER A 159 15.14 17.08 -10.31
N PRO A 160 15.69 17.65 -11.40
CA PRO A 160 15.56 19.09 -11.72
C PRO A 160 14.18 19.52 -12.26
N ALA A 161 13.13 18.68 -12.13
CA ALA A 161 11.93 18.76 -12.95
C ALA A 161 10.60 19.05 -12.20
N ARG A 162 10.57 19.09 -10.86
CA ARG A 162 9.29 19.09 -10.10
C ARG A 162 9.27 20.00 -8.86
N PRO A 163 8.64 21.19 -8.93
CA PRO A 163 8.30 21.99 -7.74
C PRO A 163 7.02 21.42 -7.08
N PHE A 164 7.13 20.25 -6.46
CA PHE A 164 6.04 19.64 -5.69
C PHE A 164 6.17 19.95 -4.20
N PHE A 165 5.04 20.11 -3.51
CA PHE A 165 5.02 20.22 -2.05
C PHE A 165 5.31 18.85 -1.43
N LEU A 166 6.52 18.69 -0.88
CA LEU A 166 7.01 17.42 -0.32
C LEU A 166 6.47 17.19 1.10
N THR A 167 5.15 17.07 1.24
CA THR A 167 4.50 16.72 2.52
C THR A 167 4.55 15.21 2.78
N PHE A 168 4.45 14.81 4.05
CA PHE A 168 4.38 13.38 4.40
C PHE A 168 3.11 12.72 3.82
N ASP A 169 1.98 13.42 3.79
CA ASP A 169 0.74 12.93 3.15
C ASP A 169 0.92 12.69 1.64
N THR A 170 1.66 13.56 0.94
CA THR A 170 1.99 13.40 -0.48
C THR A 170 2.87 12.16 -0.70
N PHE A 171 3.88 11.96 0.16
CA PHE A 171 4.68 10.74 0.19
C PHE A 171 3.80 9.51 0.39
N MET A 172 3.00 9.45 1.46
CA MET A 172 2.19 8.28 1.80
C MET A 172 1.21 7.89 0.69
N CYS A 173 0.54 8.87 0.07
CA CYS A 173 -0.39 8.61 -1.03
C CYS A 173 0.31 8.09 -2.30
N HIS A 174 1.49 8.64 -2.63
CA HIS A 174 2.26 8.24 -3.80
C HIS A 174 2.97 6.89 -3.60
N ILE A 175 3.57 6.68 -2.43
CA ILE A 175 4.47 5.56 -2.14
C ILE A 175 3.75 4.29 -1.73
N LEU A 176 2.69 4.31 -0.91
CA LEU A 176 2.02 3.06 -0.51
C LEU A 176 1.10 2.51 -1.60
N CYS A 177 0.52 3.40 -2.40
CA CYS A 177 -0.58 3.08 -3.31
C CYS A 177 -0.23 3.17 -4.81
N ASP A 178 0.82 3.90 -5.20
CA ASP A 178 1.29 4.04 -6.58
C ASP A 178 0.14 4.33 -7.59
N THR A 179 -0.64 5.34 -7.25
CA THR A 179 -1.38 6.16 -8.22
C THR A 179 -0.38 7.12 -8.86
N ASP A 180 -0.32 7.12 -10.19
CA ASP A 180 0.12 8.30 -10.93
C ASP A 180 -0.66 9.53 -10.46
N ILE A 181 -0.08 10.72 -10.62
CA ILE A 181 -0.72 12.02 -10.34
C ILE A 181 -2.00 12.24 -11.20
N TYR A 182 -2.26 11.36 -12.16
CA TYR A 182 -3.40 11.34 -13.09
C TYR A 182 -4.32 10.11 -12.92
N SER A 183 -4.12 9.29 -11.89
CA SER A 183 -4.90 8.07 -11.66
C SER A 183 -6.05 8.33 -10.68
N ASP A 184 -7.17 8.84 -11.19
CA ASP A 184 -8.43 9.02 -10.45
C ASP A 184 -9.10 7.68 -10.07
N ASP A 185 -8.51 6.94 -9.13
CA ASP A 185 -9.18 5.84 -8.42
C ASP A 185 -9.72 6.33 -7.06
N PRO A 186 -11.04 6.62 -6.95
CA PRO A 186 -11.64 7.13 -5.72
C PRO A 186 -11.80 6.09 -4.60
N GLY A 187 -11.35 4.85 -4.79
CA GLY A 187 -11.17 3.86 -3.72
C GLY A 187 -9.83 4.04 -2.99
N VAL A 188 -8.77 4.37 -3.72
CA VAL A 188 -7.38 4.31 -3.23
C VAL A 188 -7.06 5.44 -2.23
N CYS A 189 -7.48 6.68 -2.51
CA CYS A 189 -7.35 7.80 -1.58
C CYS A 189 -8.19 7.66 -0.29
N LYS A 190 -9.09 6.67 -0.22
CA LYS A 190 -9.82 6.31 1.01
C LYS A 190 -9.02 5.29 1.84
N LEU A 191 -8.36 4.33 1.19
CA LEU A 191 -7.50 3.35 1.84
C LEU A 191 -6.34 4.03 2.57
N SER A 192 -5.58 4.92 1.93
CA SER A 192 -4.47 5.62 2.58
C SER A 192 -4.89 6.37 3.86
N ARG A 193 -6.06 7.03 3.84
CA ARG A 193 -6.63 7.74 5.00
C ARG A 193 -7.23 6.81 6.07
N ALA A 194 -7.64 5.59 5.71
CA ALA A 194 -8.19 4.60 6.64
C ALA A 194 -7.09 3.77 7.32
N LEU A 195 -6.02 3.44 6.59
CA LEU A 195 -4.84 2.75 7.09
C LEU A 195 -3.93 3.69 7.91
N TRP A 196 -4.04 5.01 7.65
CA TRP A 196 -3.29 6.08 8.31
C TRP A 196 -4.15 7.31 8.68
N PRO A 197 -5.12 7.20 9.62
CA PRO A 197 -5.75 8.36 10.24
C PRO A 197 -4.71 9.34 10.80
N ARG A 198 -4.82 10.63 10.42
CA ARG A 198 -4.00 11.70 11.00
C ARG A 198 -4.26 11.80 12.52
N ASP A 199 -3.22 11.62 13.30
CA ASP A 199 -3.20 11.91 14.73
C ASP A 199 -3.22 13.45 14.94
N PRO A 200 -4.25 14.03 15.58
CA PRO A 200 -4.34 15.48 15.77
C PRO A 200 -3.41 16.03 16.87
N THR A 201 -2.72 15.14 17.61
CA THR A 201 -1.82 15.50 18.73
C THR A 201 -0.34 15.42 18.34
N LYS A 202 0.03 14.51 17.42
CA LYS A 202 1.37 14.46 16.83
C LYS A 202 1.58 15.65 15.91
N LYS A 203 2.22 16.70 16.43
CA LYS A 203 2.91 17.70 15.59
C LYS A 203 3.93 16.96 14.74
N THR A 204 3.68 16.85 13.44
CA THR A 204 4.75 16.63 12.46
C THR A 204 5.80 17.72 12.65
N THR A 205 7.07 17.41 12.44
CA THR A 205 8.15 18.42 12.42
C THR A 205 8.15 19.21 11.11
N GLU A 206 6.96 19.60 10.65
CA GLU A 206 6.78 20.55 9.57
C GLU A 206 7.11 21.95 10.10
N GLY A 207 8.19 22.52 9.59
CA GLY A 207 8.44 23.95 9.70
C GLY A 207 7.39 24.70 8.89
N HIS A 208 6.22 24.95 9.51
CA HIS A 208 5.13 25.71 8.90
C HIS A 208 5.60 27.13 8.54
N ILE A 209 6.04 27.31 7.29
CA ILE A 209 6.08 28.64 6.68
C ILE A 209 4.61 29.06 6.54
N ALA A 210 4.17 29.93 7.46
CA ALA A 210 2.79 30.35 7.56
C ALA A 210 2.38 31.15 6.30
N VAL A 211 1.62 30.50 5.42
CA VAL A 211 0.94 31.20 4.32
C VAL A 211 -0.18 32.04 4.95
N SER A 212 -0.02 33.37 4.89
CA SER A 212 -1.05 34.30 5.40
C SER A 212 -2.40 34.03 4.73
N PRO A 213 -3.53 34.21 5.43
CA PRO A 213 -4.85 33.96 4.85
C PRO A 213 -5.08 34.89 3.66
N VAL A 214 -5.22 34.31 2.47
CA VAL A 214 -5.68 35.04 1.28
C VAL A 214 -7.01 35.72 1.63
N SER A 215 -7.07 37.03 1.41
CA SER A 215 -8.09 37.91 1.97
C SER A 215 -9.50 37.51 1.54
N ARG A 216 -10.27 36.92 2.46
CA ARG A 216 -11.70 36.68 2.28
C ARG A 216 -12.44 38.02 2.32
N ALA A 217 -12.70 38.59 1.15
CA ALA A 217 -13.57 39.75 1.00
C ALA A 217 -14.94 39.48 1.65
N SER A 218 -15.48 40.48 2.35
CA SER A 218 -16.41 40.26 3.45
C SER A 218 -17.85 40.71 3.16
N ALA A 219 -18.80 39.82 3.52
CA ALA A 219 -20.18 40.14 3.90
C ALA A 219 -21.11 40.64 2.74
N SER A 220 -22.45 40.70 2.90
CA SER A 220 -23.24 40.62 4.14
C SER A 220 -24.66 39.99 4.02
N LYS A 221 -25.01 39.23 5.07
CA LYS A 221 -26.31 39.16 5.79
C LYS A 221 -27.65 39.16 5.02
N SER A 222 -28.37 38.04 5.15
CA SER A 222 -29.84 37.84 5.03
C SER A 222 -30.60 38.35 6.30
N PRO A 223 -31.94 38.16 6.51
CA PRO A 223 -33.03 37.57 5.67
C PRO A 223 -34.10 38.65 5.28
N PRO A 224 -35.47 38.58 5.42
CA PRO A 224 -36.41 37.72 6.17
C PRO A 224 -37.35 36.82 5.30
N TRP A 225 -38.67 37.09 5.24
CA TRP A 225 -39.75 36.18 4.79
C TRP A 225 -40.95 36.87 4.07
N THR A 226 -41.85 36.03 3.52
CA THR A 226 -43.30 36.18 3.21
C THR A 226 -43.82 36.96 1.97
N VAL A 227 -44.35 36.18 1.02
CA VAL A 227 -45.72 36.22 0.41
C VAL A 227 -46.34 37.58 0.02
N GLU A 228 -46.60 37.78 -1.28
CA GLU A 228 -47.97 37.96 -1.82
C GLU A 228 -48.06 37.78 -3.36
N SER A 229 -49.31 37.60 -3.78
CA SER A 229 -49.96 37.53 -5.10
C SER A 229 -49.73 38.77 -6.00
N THR A 230 -50.18 38.86 -7.27
CA THR A 230 -51.37 38.26 -7.92
C THR A 230 -51.20 38.16 -9.46
N GLU A 231 -52.07 37.36 -10.12
CA GLU A 231 -52.72 37.49 -11.47
C GLU A 231 -52.17 38.45 -12.56
N MET A 232 -52.37 38.23 -13.89
CA MET A 232 -53.28 37.39 -14.71
C MET A 232 -52.61 37.20 -16.11
N LEU A 233 -53.08 36.47 -17.16
CA LEU A 233 -54.41 36.08 -17.65
C LEU A 233 -54.31 34.88 -18.65
N SER A 234 -55.38 34.09 -18.78
CA SER A 234 -55.85 33.23 -19.90
C SER A 234 -54.89 32.68 -21.00
N GLY A 235 -55.00 31.42 -21.48
CA GLY A 235 -55.90 30.30 -21.12
C GLY A 235 -56.43 29.52 -22.34
N LEU A 236 -56.94 28.29 -22.12
CA LEU A 236 -57.71 27.41 -23.05
C LEU A 236 -56.93 26.87 -24.29
N SER A 237 -57.10 25.63 -24.78
CA SER A 237 -57.95 24.48 -24.43
C SER A 237 -57.24 23.13 -24.73
N ARG A 238 -57.86 22.00 -24.36
CA ARG A 238 -57.42 20.62 -24.70
C ARG A 238 -58.01 20.11 -26.04
N GLU A 239 -57.58 18.90 -26.42
CA GLU A 239 -58.18 17.90 -27.35
C GLU A 239 -57.42 17.72 -28.71
N PRO A 240 -57.56 16.58 -29.44
CA PRO A 240 -56.59 15.50 -29.29
C PRO A 240 -56.03 14.92 -30.61
N LEU A 241 -55.24 13.83 -30.52
CA LEU A 241 -54.71 13.04 -31.64
C LEU A 241 -55.82 12.38 -32.49
N PRO A 242 -55.51 12.14 -33.78
CA PRO A 242 -55.96 10.90 -34.44
C PRO A 242 -54.82 10.12 -35.12
N SER A 243 -54.99 8.79 -35.12
CA SER A 243 -54.33 7.74 -35.96
C SER A 243 -52.81 7.82 -36.15
#